data_AF-A0A358XWU8-F1
#
_entry.id   AF-A0A358XWU8-F1
#
_cell.length_a   1.000
_cell.length_b   1.000
_cell.length_c   1.000
_cell.angle_alpha   90.00
_cell.angle_beta   90.00
_cell.angle_gamma   90.00
#
_symmetry.space_group_name_H-M   'P 1'
#
loop_
_entity.id
_entity.type
_entity.pdbx_description
1 polymer ?
#
loop_
_entity_poly.entity_id
_entity_poly.type
_entity_poly.pdbx_seq_one_letter_code
_entity_poly.pdbx_strand_id
1 'polypeptide(L)'
;MTAGSIYWYDFETFGGDPRRDRASQFAGIRTDENLNIIGEPMVLFCKPAGDFLPNPMACLITGITPQKAISEGVNEAEFIYLIHEQFSSAGTCVAGFNSIRFDDEVTRQLLYRNFYDPYGREWQNGNTRWDILDMLRLAAATRPEGINWPKKEDGSHSFRLEALTKANGIEHADAHDALSDVLATIEIARLIKRAQPKLFDYVYNLRTKQAVRRQIDLKSHKPLLHVSVTYPATQGCLAVVVPICPHPTNDNGVIVYDLRLDPETWIHLSEDEIRMRIYMPRDRLPAGLSRIPLHTIHCNRCPILTSPAVLSSKRAALYGVNEKHNKSHREKIMHSPGLGKKIENIMRSEEIPKPDDPDFMIYSGGFFNDSDKKLMKLV
;
A
#
# COMPACT_ATOMS: atom_id res chain seq x y z
N MET A 1 -28.58 8.51 -5.37
CA MET A 1 -27.18 8.17 -5.03
C MET A 1 -27.08 6.66 -5.10
N THR A 2 -26.23 6.11 -5.95
CA THR A 2 -25.94 4.67 -5.93
C THR A 2 -25.38 4.31 -4.56
N ALA A 3 -25.88 3.22 -3.96
CA ALA A 3 -25.30 2.71 -2.73
C ALA A 3 -23.84 2.29 -3.01
N GLY A 4 -22.91 2.65 -2.12
CA GLY A 4 -21.51 2.27 -2.27
C GLY A 4 -21.33 0.74 -2.23
N SER A 5 -20.33 0.23 -2.95
CA SER A 5 -19.95 -1.18 -2.90
C SER A 5 -18.44 -1.33 -2.74
N ILE A 6 -18.01 -2.49 -2.26
CA ILE A 6 -16.60 -2.84 -2.22
C ILE A 6 -16.38 -4.00 -3.18
N TYR A 7 -15.41 -3.89 -4.08
CA TYR A 7 -15.01 -4.97 -4.96
C TYR A 7 -13.68 -5.52 -4.47
N TRP A 8 -13.72 -6.71 -3.89
CA TRP A 8 -12.57 -7.41 -3.34
C TRP A 8 -11.92 -8.24 -4.42
N TYR A 9 -10.60 -8.21 -4.52
CA TYR A 9 -9.90 -8.93 -5.57
C TYR A 9 -8.49 -9.35 -5.15
N ASP A 10 -7.94 -10.30 -5.90
CA ASP A 10 -6.57 -10.77 -5.79
C ASP A 10 -6.09 -11.30 -7.15
N PHE A 11 -4.78 -11.20 -7.42
CA PHE A 11 -4.14 -11.81 -8.58
C PHE A 11 -3.16 -12.90 -8.16
N GLU A 12 -3.22 -14.01 -8.89
CA GLU A 12 -2.04 -14.84 -9.07
C GLU A 12 -1.27 -14.38 -10.31
N THR A 13 0.05 -14.39 -10.22
CA THR A 13 0.94 -13.88 -11.27
C THR A 13 2.08 -14.85 -11.57
N PHE A 14 2.64 -14.74 -12.77
CA PHE A 14 3.80 -15.53 -13.19
C PHE A 14 5.14 -14.99 -12.68
N GLY A 15 5.14 -14.07 -11.71
CA GLY A 15 6.35 -13.56 -11.07
C GLY A 15 6.10 -12.38 -10.11
N GLY A 16 7.14 -11.95 -9.39
CA GLY A 16 7.02 -10.98 -8.31
C GLY A 16 7.23 -9.52 -8.70
N ASP A 17 7.53 -9.21 -9.95
CA ASP A 17 7.64 -7.84 -10.46
C ASP A 17 6.36 -7.45 -11.22
N PRO A 18 5.46 -6.64 -10.63
CA PRO A 18 4.19 -6.30 -11.26
C PRO A 18 4.36 -5.47 -12.54
N ARG A 19 5.56 -4.93 -12.80
CA ARG A 19 5.86 -4.21 -14.04
C ARG A 19 6.26 -5.13 -15.19
N ARG A 20 6.90 -6.26 -14.88
CA ARG A 20 7.54 -7.16 -15.87
C ARG A 20 6.76 -8.45 -16.06
N ASP A 21 6.28 -9.01 -14.96
CA ASP A 21 5.62 -10.29 -14.95
C ASP A 21 4.15 -10.14 -15.39
N ARG A 22 3.58 -11.26 -15.86
CA ARG A 22 2.21 -11.31 -16.40
C ARG A 22 1.27 -11.89 -15.35
N ALA A 23 0.01 -11.42 -15.33
CA ALA A 23 -1.04 -12.05 -14.54
C ALA A 23 -1.30 -13.47 -15.06
N SER A 24 -1.61 -14.40 -14.14
CA SER A 24 -2.00 -15.77 -14.49
C SER A 24 -3.46 -16.04 -14.16
N GLN A 25 -3.95 -15.57 -13.01
CA GLN A 25 -5.35 -15.69 -12.61
C GLN A 25 -5.79 -14.41 -11.91
N PHE A 26 -7.08 -14.09 -12.04
CA PHE A 26 -7.76 -13.07 -11.26
C PHE A 26 -8.94 -13.70 -10.56
N ALA A 27 -9.18 -13.32 -9.31
CA ALA A 27 -10.46 -13.51 -8.67
C ALA A 27 -11.00 -12.19 -8.13
N GLY A 28 -12.31 -12.05 -8.17
CA GLY A 28 -12.99 -10.85 -7.67
C GLY A 28 -14.40 -11.13 -7.20
N ILE A 29 -14.82 -10.47 -6.13
CA ILE A 29 -16.18 -10.57 -5.60
C ILE A 29 -16.65 -9.23 -5.05
N ARG A 30 -17.92 -8.91 -5.30
CA ARG A 30 -18.52 -7.66 -4.84
C ARG A 30 -19.22 -7.86 -3.50
N THR A 31 -19.15 -6.85 -2.64
CA THR A 31 -19.97 -6.76 -1.43
C THR A 31 -20.65 -5.40 -1.32
N ASP A 32 -21.69 -5.31 -0.50
CA ASP A 32 -22.10 -4.01 0.04
C ASP A 32 -21.05 -3.49 1.05
N GLU A 33 -21.22 -2.27 1.57
CA GLU A 33 -20.35 -1.72 2.62
C GLU A 33 -20.53 -2.42 3.99
N ASN A 34 -21.56 -3.27 4.12
CA ASN A 34 -21.73 -4.18 5.25
C ASN A 34 -20.97 -5.50 5.10
N LEU A 35 -20.23 -5.64 4.00
CA LEU A 35 -19.44 -6.81 3.64
C LEU A 35 -20.31 -8.03 3.30
N ASN A 36 -21.60 -7.86 2.97
CA ASN A 36 -22.44 -8.95 2.44
C ASN A 36 -22.15 -9.13 0.95
N ILE A 37 -21.95 -10.38 0.52
CA ILE A 37 -21.65 -10.71 -0.89
C ILE A 37 -22.82 -10.32 -1.79
N ILE A 38 -22.51 -9.70 -2.93
CA ILE A 38 -23.45 -9.30 -3.99
C ILE A 38 -23.03 -10.00 -5.29
N GLY A 39 -23.93 -10.80 -5.84
CA GLY A 39 -23.69 -11.51 -7.09
C GLY A 39 -22.69 -12.65 -6.94
N GLU A 40 -22.28 -13.19 -8.09
CA GLU A 40 -21.36 -14.33 -8.15
C GLU A 40 -19.89 -13.88 -8.19
N PRO A 41 -18.96 -14.70 -7.68
CA PRO A 41 -17.53 -14.46 -7.87
C PRO A 41 -17.14 -14.49 -9.35
N MET A 42 -16.19 -13.64 -9.73
CA MET A 42 -15.52 -13.67 -11.02
C MET A 42 -14.17 -14.37 -10.84
N VAL A 43 -13.91 -15.43 -11.60
CA VAL A 43 -12.60 -16.10 -11.66
C VAL A 43 -12.19 -16.19 -13.13
N LEU A 44 -11.01 -15.68 -13.45
CA LEU A 44 -10.49 -15.61 -14.81
C LEU A 44 -9.05 -16.10 -14.84
N PHE A 45 -8.66 -16.81 -15.90
CA PHE A 45 -7.25 -17.04 -16.22
C PHE A 45 -6.81 -16.11 -17.35
N CYS A 46 -5.57 -15.65 -17.30
CA CYS A 46 -4.96 -14.84 -18.35
C CYS A 46 -3.96 -15.69 -19.13
N LYS A 47 -4.23 -15.88 -20.43
CA LYS A 47 -3.35 -16.60 -21.34
C LYS A 47 -2.04 -15.82 -21.53
N PRO A 48 -0.87 -16.38 -21.17
CA PRO A 48 0.41 -15.73 -21.44
C PRO A 48 0.66 -15.63 -22.95
N ALA A 49 1.23 -14.51 -23.38
CA ALA A 49 1.68 -14.30 -24.75
C ALA A 49 2.93 -15.13 -25.08
N GLY A 50 3.20 -15.34 -26.37
CA GLY A 50 4.29 -16.21 -26.85
C GLY A 50 5.71 -15.66 -26.65
N ASP A 51 5.83 -14.43 -26.16
CA ASP A 51 7.07 -13.68 -25.92
C ASP A 51 7.48 -13.63 -24.43
N PHE A 52 6.72 -14.28 -23.55
CA PHE A 52 6.95 -14.29 -22.11
C PHE A 52 7.20 -15.70 -21.57
N LEU A 53 8.17 -15.83 -20.66
CA LEU A 53 8.44 -17.06 -19.92
C LEU A 53 8.12 -16.85 -18.44
N PRO A 54 7.20 -17.64 -17.84
CA PRO A 54 6.90 -17.57 -16.41
C PRO A 54 8.10 -17.85 -15.52
N ASN A 55 8.13 -17.19 -14.36
CA ASN A 55 9.06 -17.57 -13.29
C ASN A 55 8.67 -18.96 -12.75
N PRO A 56 9.57 -19.96 -12.81
CA PRO A 56 9.24 -21.31 -12.34
C PRO A 56 8.79 -21.36 -10.87
N MET A 57 9.36 -20.51 -10.01
CA MET A 57 8.99 -20.47 -8.60
C MET A 57 7.60 -19.89 -8.39
N ALA A 58 7.17 -18.94 -9.22
CA ALA A 58 5.80 -18.43 -9.16
C ALA A 58 4.81 -19.55 -9.51
N CYS A 59 5.02 -20.27 -10.61
CA CYS A 59 4.19 -21.43 -10.97
C CYS A 59 4.12 -22.52 -9.88
N LEU A 60 5.20 -22.72 -9.12
CA LEU A 60 5.23 -23.66 -8.00
C LEU A 60 4.42 -23.17 -6.79
N ILE A 61 4.45 -21.86 -6.51
CA ILE A 61 3.70 -21.25 -5.41
C ILE A 61 2.20 -21.23 -5.74
N THR A 62 1.84 -20.78 -6.93
CA THR A 62 0.44 -20.62 -7.36
C THR A 62 -0.20 -21.92 -7.82
N GLY A 63 0.60 -22.94 -8.17
CA GLY A 63 0.12 -24.15 -8.82
C GLY A 63 -0.42 -23.94 -10.25
N ILE A 64 -0.29 -22.73 -10.82
CA ILE A 64 -0.78 -22.40 -12.15
C ILE A 64 0.34 -22.54 -13.16
N THR A 65 0.21 -23.52 -14.04
CA THR A 65 1.12 -23.70 -15.18
C THR A 65 0.73 -22.80 -16.35
N PRO A 66 1.68 -22.38 -17.21
CA PRO A 66 1.32 -21.66 -18.43
C PRO A 66 0.39 -22.48 -19.33
N GLN A 67 0.50 -23.81 -19.35
CA GLN A 67 -0.40 -24.69 -20.11
C GLN A 67 -1.84 -24.55 -19.62
N LYS A 68 -2.07 -24.55 -18.30
CA LYS A 68 -3.41 -24.35 -17.70
C LYS A 68 -3.96 -22.97 -18.08
N ALA A 69 -3.17 -21.91 -17.90
CA ALA A 69 -3.59 -20.56 -18.24
C ALA A 69 -3.86 -20.37 -19.76
N ILE A 70 -3.14 -21.10 -20.62
CA ILE A 70 -3.40 -21.12 -22.07
C ILE A 70 -4.70 -21.86 -22.40
N SER A 71 -5.02 -22.96 -21.71
CA SER A 71 -6.21 -23.77 -21.99
C SER A 71 -7.50 -23.19 -21.42
N GLU A 72 -7.43 -22.58 -20.24
CA GLU A 72 -8.60 -22.09 -19.49
C GLU A 72 -8.76 -20.55 -19.59
N GLY A 73 -7.72 -19.84 -20.02
CA GLY A 73 -7.69 -18.38 -20.00
C GLY A 73 -8.09 -17.70 -21.29
N VAL A 74 -8.42 -16.42 -21.16
CA VAL A 74 -8.64 -15.49 -22.26
C VAL A 74 -7.37 -14.69 -22.53
N ASN A 75 -7.29 -14.00 -23.66
CA ASN A 75 -6.15 -13.12 -23.94
C ASN A 75 -6.11 -11.91 -22.97
N GLU A 76 -4.96 -11.24 -22.86
CA GLU A 76 -4.78 -10.14 -21.90
C GLU A 76 -5.79 -8.99 -22.10
N ALA A 77 -6.20 -8.71 -23.34
CA ALA A 77 -7.14 -7.65 -23.67
C ALA A 77 -8.57 -7.95 -23.16
N GLU A 78 -9.07 -9.17 -23.38
CA GLU A 78 -10.36 -9.61 -22.86
C GLU A 78 -10.31 -9.76 -21.33
N PHE A 79 -9.20 -10.28 -20.80
CA PHE A 79 -8.98 -10.42 -19.36
C PHE A 79 -9.12 -9.08 -18.63
N ILE A 80 -8.41 -8.05 -19.09
CA ILE A 80 -8.46 -6.74 -18.45
C ILE A 80 -9.75 -5.99 -18.74
N TYR A 81 -10.39 -6.21 -19.90
CA TYR A 81 -11.72 -5.66 -20.17
C TYR A 81 -12.75 -6.10 -19.11
N LEU A 82 -12.82 -7.40 -18.82
CA LEU A 82 -13.76 -7.95 -17.83
C LEU A 82 -13.50 -7.40 -16.42
N ILE A 83 -12.23 -7.29 -16.03
CA ILE A 83 -11.82 -6.71 -14.74
C ILE A 83 -12.16 -5.21 -14.69
N HIS A 84 -11.88 -4.47 -15.76
CA HIS A 84 -12.14 -3.04 -15.85
C HIS A 84 -13.63 -2.71 -15.70
N GLU A 85 -14.53 -3.50 -16.29
CA GLU A 85 -15.99 -3.34 -16.12
C GLU A 85 -16.39 -3.43 -14.64
N GLN A 86 -15.80 -4.36 -13.89
CA GLN A 86 -16.05 -4.48 -12.45
C GLN A 86 -15.47 -3.31 -11.66
N PHE A 87 -14.25 -2.91 -11.98
CA PHE A 87 -13.54 -1.85 -11.24
C PHE A 87 -14.08 -0.45 -11.52
N SER A 88 -14.61 -0.20 -12.72
CA SER A 88 -15.07 1.13 -13.16
C SER A 88 -16.55 1.39 -12.88
N SER A 89 -17.28 0.40 -12.35
CA SER A 89 -18.64 0.56 -11.84
C SER A 89 -18.72 1.70 -10.82
N ALA A 90 -19.66 2.62 -10.99
CA ALA A 90 -19.74 3.85 -10.19
C ALA A 90 -19.96 3.59 -8.68
N GLY A 91 -19.24 4.33 -7.83
CA GLY A 91 -19.29 4.18 -6.37
C GLY A 91 -18.60 2.93 -5.84
N THR A 92 -17.68 2.32 -6.61
CA THR A 92 -16.93 1.12 -6.19
C THR A 92 -15.67 1.50 -5.42
N CYS A 93 -15.48 0.91 -4.24
CA CYS A 93 -14.20 0.84 -3.55
C CYS A 93 -13.49 -0.46 -3.94
N VAL A 94 -12.45 -0.40 -4.75
CA VAL A 94 -11.66 -1.60 -5.11
C VAL A 94 -10.67 -1.90 -3.99
N ALA A 95 -10.76 -3.08 -3.39
CA ALA A 95 -10.02 -3.43 -2.17
C ALA A 95 -9.37 -4.81 -2.22
N GLY A 96 -8.32 -5.01 -1.44
CA GLY A 96 -7.65 -6.31 -1.33
C GLY A 96 -6.72 -6.37 -0.12
N PHE A 97 -5.82 -7.34 -0.12
CA PHE A 97 -4.80 -7.55 0.91
C PHE A 97 -3.41 -7.29 0.34
N ASN A 98 -2.74 -6.21 0.78
CA ASN A 98 -1.48 -5.75 0.16
C ASN A 98 -1.62 -5.27 -1.31
N SER A 99 -2.85 -5.09 -1.79
CA SER A 99 -3.15 -4.82 -3.20
C SER A 99 -2.59 -3.49 -3.71
N ILE A 100 -2.53 -2.45 -2.87
CA ILE A 100 -2.04 -1.13 -3.30
C ILE A 100 -0.58 -1.15 -3.76
N ARG A 101 0.21 -2.09 -3.23
CA ARG A 101 1.66 -2.18 -3.51
C ARG A 101 2.00 -3.18 -4.60
N PHE A 102 1.08 -4.08 -4.96
CA PHE A 102 1.33 -5.15 -5.91
C PHE A 102 0.21 -5.22 -6.96
N ASP A 103 -0.97 -5.71 -6.59
CA ASP A 103 -2.10 -5.98 -7.49
C ASP A 103 -2.60 -4.75 -8.26
N ASP A 104 -2.58 -3.58 -7.61
CA ASP A 104 -2.91 -2.32 -8.26
C ASP A 104 -1.86 -1.92 -9.30
N GLU A 105 -0.58 -2.27 -9.09
CA GLU A 105 0.48 -2.06 -10.08
C GLU A 105 0.35 -3.04 -11.25
N VAL A 106 -0.03 -4.30 -10.99
CA VAL A 106 -0.40 -5.28 -12.02
C VAL A 106 -1.58 -4.75 -12.85
N THR A 107 -2.65 -4.30 -12.18
CA THR A 107 -3.83 -3.71 -12.83
C THR A 107 -3.45 -2.53 -13.71
N ARG A 108 -2.64 -1.60 -13.20
CA ARG A 108 -2.19 -0.43 -13.98
C ARG A 108 -1.44 -0.83 -15.23
N GLN A 109 -0.58 -1.84 -15.14
CA GLN A 109 0.18 -2.35 -16.28
C GLN A 109 -0.70 -3.07 -17.30
N LEU A 110 -1.66 -3.88 -16.84
CA LEU A 110 -2.64 -4.51 -17.71
C LEU A 110 -3.48 -3.46 -18.46
N LEU A 111 -3.98 -2.44 -17.76
CA LEU A 111 -4.73 -1.35 -18.38
C LEU A 111 -3.87 -0.58 -19.39
N TYR A 112 -2.63 -0.24 -19.00
CA TYR A 112 -1.68 0.50 -19.83
C TYR A 112 -1.38 -0.22 -21.15
N ARG A 113 -1.03 -1.52 -21.10
CA ARG A 113 -0.71 -2.31 -22.29
C ARG A 113 -1.90 -2.53 -23.23
N ASN A 114 -3.11 -2.49 -22.68
CA ASN A 114 -4.35 -2.77 -23.41
C ASN A 114 -5.20 -1.50 -23.60
N PHE A 115 -4.57 -0.33 -23.72
CA PHE A 115 -5.20 0.94 -24.13
C PHE A 115 -6.32 1.49 -23.21
N TYR A 116 -6.35 1.08 -21.94
CA TYR A 116 -7.20 1.72 -20.93
C TYR A 116 -6.44 2.79 -20.13
N ASP A 117 -7.15 3.78 -19.58
CA ASP A 117 -6.55 4.72 -18.62
C ASP A 117 -6.16 3.95 -17.34
N PRO A 118 -4.86 3.86 -16.99
CA PRO A 118 -4.40 3.05 -15.86
C PRO A 118 -4.94 3.52 -14.50
N TYR A 119 -5.41 4.76 -14.41
CA TYR A 119 -5.75 5.41 -13.15
C TYR A 119 -7.24 5.75 -13.04
N GLY A 120 -7.99 5.83 -14.14
CA GLY A 120 -9.37 6.31 -14.17
C GLY A 120 -10.28 5.58 -13.17
N ARG A 121 -10.19 4.25 -13.13
CA ARG A 121 -10.95 3.36 -12.22
C ARG A 121 -10.74 3.68 -10.73
N GLU A 122 -9.64 4.34 -10.36
CA GLU A 122 -9.26 4.57 -8.96
C GLU A 122 -9.99 5.78 -8.33
N TRP A 123 -10.63 6.64 -9.13
CA TRP A 123 -11.20 7.91 -8.65
C TRP A 123 -12.42 8.42 -9.43
N GLN A 124 -12.59 8.04 -10.70
CA GLN A 124 -13.74 8.49 -11.49
C GLN A 124 -15.05 7.92 -10.93
N ASN A 125 -16.16 8.62 -11.17
CA ASN A 125 -17.51 8.16 -10.78
C ASN A 125 -17.67 7.88 -9.28
N GLY A 126 -16.90 8.56 -8.42
CA GLY A 126 -16.92 8.34 -6.97
C GLY A 126 -16.20 7.07 -6.53
N ASN A 127 -15.43 6.43 -7.41
CA ASN A 127 -14.66 5.24 -7.06
C ASN A 127 -13.49 5.57 -6.13
N THR A 128 -13.06 4.57 -5.37
CA THR A 128 -11.93 4.66 -4.46
C THR A 128 -11.16 3.34 -4.45
N ARG A 129 -10.02 3.32 -3.77
CA ARG A 129 -9.27 2.11 -3.48
C ARG A 129 -9.06 1.94 -1.98
N TRP A 130 -8.77 0.72 -1.56
CA TRP A 130 -8.44 0.42 -0.18
C TRP A 130 -7.58 -0.84 -0.03
N ASP A 131 -6.89 -0.97 1.09
CA ASP A 131 -6.05 -2.12 1.44
C ASP A 131 -6.17 -2.34 2.95
N ILE A 132 -6.50 -3.57 3.36
CA ILE A 132 -6.77 -3.88 4.76
C ILE A 132 -5.52 -4.21 5.56
N LEU A 133 -4.35 -4.39 4.93
CA LEU A 133 -3.15 -4.85 5.61
C LEU A 133 -2.66 -3.86 6.67
N ASP A 134 -2.62 -2.56 6.35
CA ASP A 134 -2.23 -1.55 7.33
C ASP A 134 -3.32 -1.37 8.42
N MET A 135 -4.60 -1.66 8.11
CA MET A 135 -5.67 -1.67 9.12
C MET A 135 -5.41 -2.75 10.17
N LEU A 136 -4.99 -3.94 9.74
CA LEU A 136 -4.61 -5.05 10.62
C LEU A 136 -3.42 -4.68 11.50
N ARG A 137 -2.41 -4.02 10.93
CA ARG A 137 -1.26 -3.53 11.70
C ARG A 137 -1.68 -2.52 12.76
N LEU A 138 -2.54 -1.56 12.42
CA LEU A 138 -3.08 -0.60 13.41
C LEU A 138 -3.87 -1.31 14.51
N ALA A 139 -4.76 -2.24 14.15
CA ALA A 139 -5.58 -2.99 15.09
C ALA A 139 -4.70 -3.80 16.05
N ALA A 140 -3.79 -4.64 15.52
CA ALA A 140 -2.85 -5.42 16.32
C ALA A 140 -2.04 -4.53 17.27
N ALA A 141 -1.62 -3.34 16.81
CA ALA A 141 -0.75 -2.44 17.53
C ALA A 141 -1.47 -1.49 18.51
N THR A 142 -2.80 -1.34 18.45
CA THR A 142 -3.53 -0.36 19.29
C THR A 142 -4.78 -0.91 19.96
N ARG A 143 -5.47 -1.86 19.34
CA ARG A 143 -6.77 -2.42 19.75
C ARG A 143 -6.80 -3.92 19.41
N PRO A 144 -5.94 -4.74 20.04
CA PRO A 144 -5.80 -6.15 19.68
C PRO A 144 -6.99 -7.02 20.11
N GLU A 145 -7.84 -6.51 21.01
CA GLU A 145 -8.88 -7.29 21.68
C GLU A 145 -9.90 -7.83 20.66
N GLY A 146 -10.30 -9.10 20.84
CA GLY A 146 -11.28 -9.77 19.96
C GLY A 146 -10.68 -10.47 18.73
N ILE A 147 -9.35 -10.45 18.56
CA ILE A 147 -8.64 -11.07 17.43
C ILE A 147 -7.42 -11.83 17.93
N ASN A 148 -7.22 -13.03 17.40
CA ASN A 148 -6.03 -13.83 17.66
C ASN A 148 -4.92 -13.41 16.69
N TRP A 149 -3.82 -12.87 17.22
CA TRP A 149 -2.71 -12.38 16.43
C TRP A 149 -1.58 -13.41 16.39
N PRO A 150 -1.35 -14.11 15.26
CA PRO A 150 -0.26 -15.06 15.14
C PRO A 150 1.08 -14.35 15.34
N LYS A 151 2.05 -15.06 15.92
CA LYS A 151 3.39 -14.53 16.19
C LYS A 151 4.44 -15.22 15.33
N LYS A 152 5.49 -14.48 15.02
CA LYS A 152 6.74 -15.02 14.45
C LYS A 152 7.64 -15.55 15.57
N GLU A 153 8.75 -16.16 15.18
CA GLU A 153 9.77 -16.68 16.10
C GLU A 153 10.35 -15.58 17.02
N ASP A 154 10.49 -14.35 16.51
CA ASP A 154 10.96 -13.19 17.29
C ASP A 154 9.89 -12.60 18.24
N GLY A 155 8.70 -13.21 18.31
CA GLY A 155 7.57 -12.77 19.12
C GLY A 155 6.75 -11.61 18.53
N SER A 156 7.17 -11.02 17.40
CA SER A 156 6.40 -10.00 16.68
C SER A 156 5.20 -10.59 15.96
N HIS A 157 4.21 -9.75 15.61
CA HIS A 157 3.01 -10.22 14.91
C HIS A 157 3.32 -10.63 13.46
N SER A 158 2.75 -11.76 13.04
CA SER A 158 2.67 -12.14 11.63
C SER A 158 1.39 -11.56 11.03
N PHE A 159 1.52 -11.01 9.82
CA PHE A 159 0.40 -10.49 9.04
C PHE A 159 0.30 -11.22 7.70
N ARG A 160 0.72 -12.48 7.64
CA ARG A 160 0.41 -13.35 6.49
C ARG A 160 -1.06 -13.76 6.58
N LEU A 161 -1.79 -13.71 5.48
CA LEU A 161 -3.23 -13.98 5.45
C LEU A 161 -3.55 -15.38 5.98
N GLU A 162 -2.87 -16.41 5.48
CA GLU A 162 -2.95 -17.80 5.98
C GLU A 162 -2.75 -17.94 7.51
N ALA A 163 -1.78 -17.22 8.07
CA ALA A 163 -1.50 -17.29 9.49
C ALA A 163 -2.63 -16.63 10.31
N LEU A 164 -3.20 -15.54 9.79
CA LEU A 164 -4.31 -14.83 10.42
C LEU A 164 -5.60 -15.64 10.35
N THR A 165 -5.93 -16.20 9.18
CA THR A 165 -7.14 -17.03 9.03
C THR A 165 -7.08 -18.25 9.94
N LYS A 166 -5.96 -18.99 9.92
CA LYS A 166 -5.71 -20.14 10.80
C LYS A 166 -5.84 -19.79 12.28
N ALA A 167 -5.25 -18.68 12.72
CA ALA A 167 -5.31 -18.26 14.12
C ALA A 167 -6.73 -17.88 14.59
N ASN A 168 -7.61 -17.51 13.66
CA ASN A 168 -8.97 -17.04 13.95
C ASN A 168 -10.06 -18.03 13.53
N GLY A 169 -9.69 -19.26 13.13
CA GLY A 169 -10.66 -20.29 12.73
C GLY A 169 -11.44 -19.95 11.47
N ILE A 170 -10.85 -19.15 10.57
CA ILE A 170 -11.42 -18.80 9.28
C ILE A 170 -10.95 -19.84 8.27
N GLU A 171 -11.89 -20.41 7.52
CA GLU A 171 -11.59 -21.34 6.44
C GLU A 171 -10.75 -20.66 5.35
N HIS A 172 -9.66 -21.31 4.97
CA HIS A 172 -8.76 -20.88 3.93
C HIS A 172 -8.26 -22.16 3.25
N ALA A 173 -8.99 -22.59 2.22
CA ALA A 173 -8.90 -23.94 1.67
C ALA A 173 -7.56 -24.18 0.95
N ASP A 174 -7.37 -23.56 -0.21
CA ASP A 174 -6.11 -23.55 -0.94
C ASP A 174 -5.53 -22.13 -0.85
N ALA A 175 -4.53 -21.98 0.00
CA ALA A 175 -3.71 -20.77 -0.01
C ALA A 175 -3.04 -20.65 -1.39
N HIS A 176 -3.06 -19.46 -1.98
CA HIS A 176 -2.60 -19.22 -3.37
C HIS A 176 -3.56 -19.69 -4.47
N ASP A 177 -4.85 -19.84 -4.15
CA ASP A 177 -5.94 -19.67 -5.11
C ASP A 177 -6.57 -18.30 -4.89
N ALA A 178 -6.61 -17.48 -5.94
CA ALA A 178 -7.04 -16.09 -5.85
C ALA A 178 -8.45 -15.95 -5.23
N LEU A 179 -9.38 -16.88 -5.48
CA LEU A 179 -10.72 -16.78 -4.91
C LEU A 179 -10.72 -17.12 -3.41
N SER A 180 -9.94 -18.11 -2.98
CA SER A 180 -9.76 -18.42 -1.56
C SER A 180 -9.19 -17.22 -0.79
N ASP A 181 -8.16 -16.56 -1.34
CA ASP A 181 -7.53 -15.38 -0.75
C ASP A 181 -8.48 -14.18 -0.69
N VAL A 182 -9.33 -13.98 -1.71
CA VAL A 182 -10.40 -12.97 -1.70
C VAL A 182 -11.42 -13.21 -0.59
N LEU A 183 -11.91 -14.44 -0.44
CA LEU A 183 -12.87 -14.80 0.60
C LEU A 183 -12.26 -14.67 2.00
N ALA A 184 -11.03 -15.14 2.18
CA ALA A 184 -10.26 -14.96 3.41
C ALA A 184 -10.09 -13.48 3.78
N THR A 185 -9.80 -12.63 2.79
CA THR A 185 -9.67 -11.18 2.97
C THR A 185 -10.97 -10.55 3.48
N ILE A 186 -12.12 -10.94 2.91
CA ILE A 186 -13.44 -10.47 3.34
C ILE A 186 -13.75 -10.93 4.77
N GLU A 187 -13.48 -12.17 5.11
CA GLU A 187 -13.69 -12.70 6.47
C GLU A 187 -12.84 -11.98 7.51
N ILE A 188 -11.59 -11.68 7.18
CA ILE A 188 -10.72 -10.88 8.05
C ILE A 188 -11.26 -9.45 8.20
N ALA A 189 -11.76 -8.84 7.13
CA ALA A 189 -12.41 -7.53 7.20
C ALA A 189 -13.68 -7.56 8.08
N ARG A 190 -14.52 -8.61 7.95
CA ARG A 190 -15.70 -8.86 8.81
C ARG A 190 -15.30 -9.04 10.27
N LEU A 191 -14.25 -9.79 10.54
CA LEU A 191 -13.71 -9.99 11.89
C LEU A 191 -13.29 -8.67 12.53
N ILE A 192 -12.51 -7.84 11.81
CA ILE A 192 -12.09 -6.52 12.30
C ILE A 192 -13.30 -5.61 12.52
N LYS A 193 -14.25 -5.58 11.58
CA LYS A 193 -15.46 -4.76 11.69
C LYS A 193 -16.30 -5.14 12.92
N ARG A 194 -16.40 -6.43 13.23
CA ARG A 194 -17.11 -6.94 14.42
C ARG A 194 -16.36 -6.63 15.72
N ALA A 195 -15.05 -6.89 15.76
CA ALA A 195 -14.25 -6.74 16.97
C ALA A 195 -13.94 -5.27 17.30
N GLN A 196 -13.68 -4.45 16.28
CA GLN A 196 -13.20 -3.06 16.41
C GLN A 196 -13.92 -2.12 15.40
N PRO A 197 -15.26 -1.95 15.48
CA PRO A 197 -16.04 -1.21 14.47
C PRO A 197 -15.58 0.25 14.29
N LYS A 198 -15.28 0.97 15.38
CA LYS A 198 -14.80 2.35 15.30
C LYS A 198 -13.45 2.47 14.59
N LEU A 199 -12.57 1.47 14.73
CA LEU A 199 -11.28 1.45 14.03
C LEU A 199 -11.49 1.18 12.55
N PHE A 200 -12.33 0.20 12.22
CA PHE A 200 -12.72 -0.10 10.84
C PHE A 200 -13.28 1.16 10.15
N ASP A 201 -14.27 1.80 10.75
CA ASP A 201 -14.91 2.99 10.18
C ASP A 201 -13.93 4.15 10.02
N TYR A 202 -13.05 4.37 11.00
CA TYR A 202 -12.02 5.39 10.92
C TYR A 202 -11.07 5.15 9.74
N VAL A 203 -10.54 3.94 9.61
CA VAL A 203 -9.57 3.59 8.56
C VAL A 203 -10.23 3.58 7.18
N TYR A 204 -11.45 3.02 7.07
CA TYR A 204 -12.20 3.03 5.83
C TYR A 204 -12.44 4.46 5.36
N ASN A 205 -12.89 5.38 6.23
CA ASN A 205 -13.09 6.79 5.87
C ASN A 205 -11.79 7.55 5.56
N LEU A 206 -10.65 7.08 6.08
CA LEU A 206 -9.33 7.66 5.83
C LEU A 206 -8.79 7.30 4.43
N ARG A 207 -9.35 6.32 3.72
CA ARG A 207 -8.82 5.82 2.44
C ARG A 207 -8.63 6.86 1.34
N THR A 208 -9.37 7.97 1.39
CA THR A 208 -9.30 9.02 0.37
C THR A 208 -8.12 9.97 0.59
N LYS A 209 -7.49 10.41 -0.50
CA LYS A 209 -6.40 11.40 -0.48
C LYS A 209 -6.75 12.68 0.31
N GLN A 210 -8.00 13.13 0.20
CA GLN A 210 -8.48 14.32 0.90
C GLN A 210 -8.60 14.07 2.42
N ALA A 211 -9.07 12.90 2.84
CA ALA A 211 -9.12 12.54 4.26
C ALA A 211 -7.72 12.45 4.87
N VAL A 212 -6.76 11.82 4.18
CA VAL A 212 -5.35 11.77 4.61
C VAL A 212 -4.76 13.17 4.73
N ARG A 213 -4.89 14.01 3.70
CA ARG A 213 -4.33 15.37 3.71
C ARG A 213 -4.86 16.22 4.87
N ARG A 214 -6.13 16.04 5.28
CA ARG A 214 -6.70 16.73 6.44
C ARG A 214 -6.05 16.35 7.79
N GLN A 215 -5.37 15.20 7.86
CA GLN A 215 -4.62 14.82 9.07
C GLN A 215 -3.27 15.53 9.16
N ILE A 216 -2.71 15.98 8.04
CA ILE A 216 -1.35 16.49 7.93
C ILE A 216 -1.34 18.01 8.10
N ASP A 217 -0.68 18.48 9.15
CA ASP A 217 -0.45 19.91 9.40
C ASP A 217 1.05 20.22 9.35
N LEU A 218 1.49 20.77 8.23
CA LEU A 218 2.86 21.21 7.98
C LEU A 218 3.25 22.47 8.76
N LYS A 219 2.29 23.31 9.16
CA LYS A 219 2.59 24.57 9.86
C LYS A 219 2.95 24.32 11.31
N SER A 220 2.14 23.50 11.99
CA SER A 220 2.37 23.17 13.40
C SER A 220 3.28 21.95 13.59
N HIS A 221 3.71 21.28 12.52
CA HIS A 221 4.41 19.99 12.61
C HIS A 221 3.69 19.02 13.56
N LYS A 222 2.36 18.89 13.39
CA LYS A 222 1.53 18.10 14.32
C LYS A 222 2.00 16.63 14.33
N PRO A 223 2.31 16.03 15.50
CA PRO A 223 2.63 14.62 15.59
C PRO A 223 1.48 13.74 15.13
N LEU A 224 1.81 12.72 14.35
CA LEU A 224 0.89 11.70 13.87
C LEU A 224 1.46 10.32 14.16
N LEU A 225 0.62 9.38 14.55
CA LEU A 225 0.95 7.97 14.53
C LEU A 225 0.78 7.47 13.09
N HIS A 226 1.87 7.01 12.49
CA HIS A 226 1.90 6.47 11.14
C HIS A 226 2.15 4.97 11.20
N VAL A 227 1.33 4.20 10.48
CA VAL A 227 1.46 2.74 10.35
C VAL A 227 2.01 2.41 8.97
N SER A 228 3.04 1.56 8.90
CA SER A 228 3.71 1.21 7.65
C SER A 228 4.56 -0.05 7.81
N VAL A 229 4.65 -0.85 6.74
CA VAL A 229 5.61 -1.97 6.63
C VAL A 229 7.08 -1.53 6.77
N THR A 230 7.37 -0.25 6.55
CA THR A 230 8.74 0.28 6.66
C THR A 230 9.24 0.32 8.10
N TYR A 231 8.33 0.29 9.08
CA TYR A 231 8.66 0.16 10.49
C TYR A 231 8.73 -1.32 10.87
N PRO A 232 9.73 -1.75 11.68
CA PRO A 232 9.86 -3.13 12.11
C PRO A 232 8.59 -3.67 12.79
N ALA A 233 8.26 -4.94 12.56
CA ALA A 233 7.15 -5.61 13.24
C ALA A 233 7.36 -5.68 14.76
N THR A 234 8.61 -5.75 15.23
CA THR A 234 8.99 -5.64 16.64
C THR A 234 8.63 -4.28 17.25
N GLN A 235 8.45 -3.25 16.42
CA GLN A 235 7.99 -1.91 16.79
C GLN A 235 6.51 -1.68 16.43
N GLY A 236 5.75 -2.76 16.21
CA GLY A 236 4.32 -2.70 15.92
C GLY A 236 3.97 -2.15 14.55
N CYS A 237 4.93 -2.11 13.61
CA CYS A 237 4.77 -1.50 12.29
C CYS A 237 4.31 -0.03 12.36
N LEU A 238 4.71 0.70 13.41
CA LEU A 238 4.30 2.09 13.61
C LEU A 238 5.42 2.99 14.11
N ALA A 239 5.25 4.29 13.93
CA ALA A 239 6.07 5.33 14.52
C ALA A 239 5.26 6.61 14.76
N VAL A 240 5.71 7.44 15.70
CA VAL A 240 5.20 8.81 15.82
C VAL A 240 6.07 9.70 14.94
N VAL A 241 5.45 10.31 13.94
CA VAL A 241 6.11 11.14 12.94
C VAL A 241 5.63 12.58 12.98
N VAL A 242 6.45 13.50 12.47
CA VAL A 242 6.04 14.88 12.18
C VAL A 242 6.21 15.17 10.69
N PRO A 243 5.25 15.86 10.05
CA PRO A 243 5.42 16.28 8.66
C PRO A 243 6.43 17.41 8.58
N ILE A 244 7.34 17.36 7.61
CA ILE A 244 8.43 18.33 7.44
C ILE A 244 8.17 19.25 6.24
N CYS A 245 7.94 18.66 5.06
CA CYS A 245 7.69 19.39 3.83
C CYS A 245 6.91 18.52 2.81
N PRO A 246 6.26 19.11 1.80
CA PRO A 246 5.80 18.39 0.62
C PRO A 246 6.98 17.74 -0.11
N HIS A 247 6.74 16.63 -0.81
CA HIS A 247 7.76 16.02 -1.66
C HIS A 247 8.05 16.91 -2.89
N PRO A 248 9.31 17.14 -3.29
CA PRO A 248 9.67 18.12 -4.33
C PRO A 248 9.15 17.79 -5.74
N THR A 249 8.97 16.51 -6.06
CA THR A 249 8.59 16.04 -7.40
C THR A 249 7.33 15.18 -7.42
N ASN A 250 6.68 14.96 -6.27
CA ASN A 250 5.50 14.11 -6.17
C ASN A 250 4.41 14.80 -5.36
N ASP A 251 3.39 15.33 -6.01
CA ASP A 251 2.29 16.07 -5.38
C ASP A 251 1.45 15.24 -4.39
N ASN A 252 1.59 13.91 -4.44
CA ASN A 252 0.96 13.01 -3.48
C ASN A 252 1.84 12.71 -2.27
N GLY A 253 3.11 13.11 -2.29
CA GLY A 253 4.09 12.83 -1.25
C GLY A 253 4.19 13.94 -0.20
N VAL A 254 4.27 13.54 1.07
CA VAL A 254 4.69 14.40 2.18
C VAL A 254 5.85 13.72 2.88
N ILE A 255 6.95 14.45 3.07
CA ILE A 255 8.12 13.95 3.80
C ILE A 255 7.87 14.13 5.29
N VAL A 256 8.01 13.05 6.04
CA VAL A 256 7.83 13.00 7.49
C VAL A 256 9.08 12.46 8.17
N TYR A 257 9.27 12.85 9.43
CA TYR A 257 10.40 12.44 10.25
C TYR A 257 9.92 11.58 11.43
N ASP A 258 10.52 10.40 11.62
CA ASP A 258 10.29 9.56 12.81
C ASP A 258 10.96 10.20 14.04
N LEU A 259 10.15 10.54 15.04
CA LEU A 259 10.60 11.18 16.26
C LEU A 259 11.38 10.26 17.21
N ARG A 260 11.58 8.98 16.89
CA ARG A 260 12.43 8.09 17.71
C ARG A 260 13.90 8.50 17.70
N LEU A 261 14.41 9.03 16.59
CA LEU A 261 15.81 9.49 16.50
C LEU A 261 15.90 10.96 16.92
N ASP A 262 16.92 11.31 17.70
CA ASP A 262 17.20 12.70 18.06
C ASP A 262 17.66 13.49 16.81
N PRO A 263 16.94 14.56 16.40
CA PRO A 263 17.31 15.34 15.24
C PRO A 263 18.67 16.04 15.36
N GLU A 264 19.18 16.31 16.57
CA GLU A 264 20.50 16.92 16.76
C GLU A 264 21.64 16.07 16.14
N THR A 265 21.41 14.76 15.98
CA THR A 265 22.41 13.84 15.40
C THR A 265 22.65 14.06 13.91
N TRP A 266 21.79 14.83 13.22
CA TRP A 266 21.88 15.02 11.77
C TRP A 266 21.47 16.41 11.26
N ILE A 267 20.74 17.20 12.03
CA ILE A 267 20.13 18.44 11.52
C ILE A 267 21.16 19.50 11.09
N HIS A 268 22.34 19.49 11.70
CA HIS A 268 23.45 20.41 11.43
C HIS A 268 24.38 19.95 10.30
N LEU A 269 24.22 18.72 9.81
CA LEU A 269 25.07 18.17 8.75
C LEU A 269 24.83 18.86 7.40
N SER A 270 25.77 18.79 6.48
CA SER A 270 25.58 19.24 5.10
C SER A 270 24.49 18.43 4.37
N GLU A 271 23.98 18.96 3.25
CA GLU A 271 23.01 18.25 2.41
C GLU A 271 23.59 16.92 1.88
N ASP A 272 24.87 16.89 1.53
CA ASP A 272 25.56 15.69 1.02
C ASP A 272 25.73 14.61 2.09
N GLU A 273 26.09 14.99 3.32
CA GLU A 273 26.18 14.04 4.45
C GLU A 273 24.81 13.44 4.79
N ILE A 274 23.74 14.24 4.74
CA ILE A 274 22.38 13.76 4.96
C ILE A 274 21.96 12.83 3.82
N ARG A 275 22.21 13.22 2.56
CA ARG A 275 21.93 12.40 1.38
C ARG A 275 22.64 11.04 1.48
N MET A 276 23.93 11.04 1.85
CA MET A 276 24.70 9.83 2.12
C MET A 276 24.00 8.95 3.16
N ARG A 277 23.62 9.48 4.33
CA ARG A 277 22.97 8.70 5.40
C ARG A 277 21.57 8.18 5.01
N ILE A 278 20.85 8.88 4.13
CA ILE A 278 19.53 8.46 3.65
C ILE A 278 19.64 7.33 2.62
N TYR A 279 20.54 7.44 1.64
CA TYR A 279 20.57 6.53 0.49
C TYR A 279 21.58 5.38 0.63
N MET A 280 22.63 5.52 1.45
CA MET A 280 23.63 4.48 1.63
C MET A 280 23.03 3.22 2.28
N PRO A 281 23.18 2.03 1.67
CA PRO A 281 22.74 0.76 2.24
C PRO A 281 23.21 0.59 3.69
N ARG A 282 22.38 -0.01 4.55
CA ARG A 282 22.64 -0.08 6.01
C ARG A 282 23.95 -0.78 6.36
N ASP A 283 24.30 -1.82 5.60
CA ASP A 283 25.53 -2.60 5.69
C ASP A 283 26.78 -1.83 5.25
N ARG A 284 26.61 -0.71 4.54
CA ARG A 284 27.70 0.18 4.10
C ARG A 284 27.83 1.45 4.93
N LEU A 285 26.92 1.70 5.87
CA LEU A 285 27.02 2.87 6.75
C LEU A 285 28.23 2.73 7.68
N PRO A 286 29.05 3.80 7.84
CA PRO A 286 30.15 3.80 8.80
C PRO A 286 29.70 3.45 10.23
N ALA A 287 30.56 2.76 10.98
CA ALA A 287 30.29 2.38 12.36
C ALA A 287 29.92 3.60 13.22
N GLY A 288 28.86 3.46 14.01
CA GLY A 288 28.32 4.53 14.87
C GLY A 288 27.36 5.50 14.18
N LEU A 289 27.18 5.42 12.85
CA LEU A 289 26.17 6.19 12.13
C LEU A 289 24.85 5.42 11.99
N SER A 290 23.74 6.13 12.14
CA SER A 290 22.40 5.62 11.86
C SER A 290 21.81 6.31 10.63
N ARG A 291 20.93 5.57 9.95
CA ARG A 291 20.11 6.14 8.86
C ARG A 291 19.17 7.19 9.45
N ILE A 292 19.08 8.34 8.78
CA ILE A 292 18.13 9.40 9.14
C ILE A 292 16.73 8.92 8.75
N PRO A 293 15.77 8.81 9.70
CA PRO A 293 14.49 8.16 9.46
C PRO A 293 13.47 9.15 8.85
N LEU A 294 13.77 9.59 7.63
CA LEU A 294 12.83 10.30 6.78
C LEU A 294 12.03 9.30 5.95
N HIS A 295 10.72 9.50 5.92
CA HIS A 295 9.78 8.67 5.16
C HIS A 295 8.90 9.55 4.28
N THR A 296 8.47 9.02 3.13
CA THR A 296 7.45 9.68 2.32
C THR A 296 6.11 9.02 2.56
N ILE A 297 5.14 9.80 3.05
CA ILE A 297 3.73 9.42 3.07
C ILE A 297 3.17 9.71 1.68
N HIS A 298 2.71 8.68 0.97
CA HIS A 298 2.00 8.83 -0.28
C HIS A 298 0.49 8.88 -0.02
N CYS A 299 -0.10 10.07 -0.05
CA CYS A 299 -1.50 10.30 0.31
C CYS A 299 -2.51 9.56 -0.58
N ASN A 300 -2.11 9.07 -1.75
CA ASN A 300 -2.94 8.29 -2.68
C ASN A 300 -2.79 6.77 -2.52
N ARG A 301 -2.05 6.30 -1.50
CA ARG A 301 -1.81 4.88 -1.22
C ARG A 301 -2.44 4.44 0.12
N CYS A 302 -3.58 5.03 0.46
CA CYS A 302 -4.34 4.79 1.68
C CYS A 302 -3.50 4.71 2.98
N PRO A 303 -2.54 5.63 3.21
CA PRO A 303 -1.69 5.57 4.40
C PRO A 303 -2.53 5.78 5.66
N ILE A 304 -2.22 4.99 6.70
CA ILE A 304 -2.90 5.13 7.99
C ILE A 304 -2.16 6.12 8.86
N LEU A 305 -2.84 7.23 9.14
CA LEU A 305 -2.43 8.30 10.03
C LEU A 305 -3.49 8.50 11.09
N THR A 306 -3.08 8.58 12.36
CA THR A 306 -4.01 8.86 13.46
C THR A 306 -3.32 9.64 14.57
N SER A 307 -4.07 10.02 15.61
CA SER A 307 -3.51 10.68 16.79
C SER A 307 -2.59 9.71 17.55
N PRO A 308 -1.40 10.12 17.99
CA PRO A 308 -0.57 9.31 18.89
C PRO A 308 -1.29 8.86 20.17
N ALA A 309 -2.32 9.61 20.60
CA ALA A 309 -3.11 9.31 21.79
C ALA A 309 -3.90 7.98 21.70
N VAL A 310 -4.05 7.39 20.51
CA VAL A 310 -4.68 6.06 20.40
C VAL A 310 -3.81 4.95 21.00
N LEU A 311 -2.50 5.19 21.13
CA LEU A 311 -1.55 4.23 21.68
C LEU A 311 -1.48 4.40 23.20
N SER A 312 -1.92 3.39 23.96
CA SER A 312 -1.84 3.44 25.43
C SER A 312 -0.38 3.42 25.91
N SER A 313 -0.10 3.97 27.09
CA SER A 313 1.27 4.06 27.62
C SER A 313 1.99 2.70 27.68
N LYS A 314 1.26 1.62 28.01
CA LYS A 314 1.80 0.24 28.01
C LYS A 314 2.23 -0.19 26.60
N ARG A 315 1.43 0.11 25.58
CA ARG A 315 1.72 -0.25 24.19
C ARG A 315 2.78 0.67 23.57
N ALA A 316 2.79 1.94 23.95
CA ALA A 316 3.84 2.89 23.58
C ALA A 316 5.20 2.39 24.08
N ALA A 317 5.29 1.99 25.36
CA ALA A 317 6.52 1.39 25.90
C ALA A 317 6.92 0.11 25.16
N LEU A 318 5.97 -0.79 24.87
CA LEU A 318 6.22 -2.04 24.13
C LEU A 318 6.84 -1.79 22.75
N TYR A 319 6.39 -0.75 22.04
CA TYR A 319 6.86 -0.44 20.68
C TYR A 319 7.94 0.65 20.63
N GLY A 320 8.58 0.96 21.76
CA GLY A 320 9.67 1.95 21.82
C GLY A 320 9.22 3.36 21.43
N VAL A 321 7.98 3.73 21.76
CA VAL A 321 7.45 5.09 21.62
C VAL A 321 7.54 5.79 22.98
N ASN A 322 8.41 6.78 23.08
CA ASN A 322 8.59 7.59 24.28
C ASN A 322 8.04 9.00 24.05
N GLU A 323 6.95 9.33 24.73
CA GLU A 323 6.27 10.63 24.58
C GLU A 323 7.15 11.82 24.93
N LYS A 324 8.00 11.71 25.96
CA LYS A 324 8.90 12.79 26.38
C LYS A 324 9.97 13.03 25.31
N HIS A 325 10.57 11.97 24.78
CA HIS A 325 11.55 12.08 23.69
C HIS A 325 10.90 12.68 22.45
N ASN A 326 9.72 12.17 22.06
CA ASN A 326 9.00 12.66 20.88
C ASN A 326 8.68 14.16 20.99
N LYS A 327 8.22 14.61 22.16
CA LYS A 327 7.94 16.04 22.39
C LYS A 327 9.22 16.88 22.25
N SER A 328 10.30 16.48 22.90
CA SER A 328 11.60 17.18 22.83
C SER A 328 12.15 17.20 21.40
N HIS A 329 12.11 16.07 20.68
CA HIS A 329 12.59 15.98 19.30
C HIS A 329 11.73 16.83 18.35
N ARG A 330 10.41 16.88 18.55
CA ARG A 330 9.55 17.80 17.79
C ARG A 330 9.91 19.26 18.06
N GLU A 331 10.16 19.64 19.30
CA GLU A 331 10.58 21.01 19.63
C GLU A 331 11.86 21.39 18.89
N LYS A 332 12.87 20.51 18.84
CA LYS A 332 14.10 20.72 18.06
C LYS A 332 13.82 20.92 16.56
N ILE A 333 12.94 20.10 15.98
CA ILE A 333 12.51 20.25 14.57
C ILE A 333 11.85 21.62 14.34
N MET A 334 10.95 22.06 15.22
CA MET A 334 10.26 23.35 15.09
C MET A 334 11.22 24.55 15.21
N HIS A 335 12.30 24.42 16.00
CA HIS A 335 13.31 25.46 16.18
C HIS A 335 14.43 25.42 15.13
N SER A 336 14.26 24.66 14.05
CA SER A 336 15.25 24.51 12.98
C SER A 336 14.79 25.21 11.69
N PRO A 337 14.97 26.53 11.59
CA PRO A 337 14.55 27.30 10.43
C PRO A 337 15.25 26.81 9.16
N GLY A 338 14.52 26.76 8.05
CA GLY A 338 15.06 26.31 6.76
C GLY A 338 15.16 24.79 6.59
N LEU A 339 14.85 23.98 7.62
CA LEU A 339 14.90 22.52 7.54
C LEU A 339 14.06 21.98 6.38
N GLY A 340 12.84 22.48 6.21
CA GLY A 340 11.96 22.05 5.12
C GLY A 340 12.61 22.24 3.74
N LYS A 341 13.27 23.38 3.50
CA LYS A 341 13.92 23.65 2.22
C LYS A 341 15.16 22.77 2.01
N LYS A 342 15.94 22.55 3.07
CA LYS A 342 17.10 21.65 3.05
C LYS A 342 16.68 20.22 2.69
N ILE A 343 15.63 19.70 3.33
CA ILE A 343 15.09 18.36 3.02
C ILE A 343 14.51 18.31 1.60
N GLU A 344 13.82 19.35 1.14
CA GLU A 344 13.34 19.44 -0.23
C GLU A 344 14.48 19.34 -1.26
N ASN A 345 15.61 20.02 -1.03
CA ASN A 345 16.78 19.95 -1.89
C ASN A 345 17.42 18.56 -1.89
N ILE A 346 17.54 17.93 -0.71
CA ILE A 346 18.11 16.58 -0.57
C ILE A 346 17.26 15.53 -1.30
N MET A 347 15.94 15.64 -1.17
CA MET A 347 14.96 14.68 -1.72
C MET A 347 14.60 14.94 -3.18
N ARG A 348 15.14 16.00 -3.79
CA ARG A 348 14.99 16.25 -5.22
C ARG A 348 15.77 15.15 -5.96
N SER A 349 15.03 14.24 -6.58
CA SER A 349 15.60 13.10 -7.29
C SER A 349 16.55 13.58 -8.39
N GLU A 350 17.68 12.88 -8.52
CA GLU A 350 18.41 12.82 -9.78
C GLU A 350 17.55 12.09 -10.81
N GLU A 351 17.75 12.38 -12.10
CA GLU A 351 16.99 11.73 -13.17
C GLU A 351 17.21 10.22 -13.13
N ILE A 352 16.13 9.47 -12.92
CA ILE A 352 16.16 8.01 -13.04
C ILE A 352 16.29 7.69 -14.53
N PRO A 353 17.24 6.82 -14.94
CA PRO A 353 17.33 6.35 -16.31
C PRO A 353 15.97 5.83 -16.79
N LYS A 354 15.48 6.39 -17.89
CA LYS A 354 14.20 5.96 -18.47
C LYS A 354 14.42 4.64 -19.19
N PRO A 355 13.56 3.62 -18.99
CA PRO A 355 13.58 2.44 -19.83
C PRO A 355 13.19 2.81 -21.27
N ASP A 356 13.81 2.12 -22.23
CA ASP A 356 13.48 2.27 -23.67
C ASP A 356 12.32 1.36 -24.11
N ASP A 357 12.02 0.33 -23.33
CA ASP A 357 10.94 -0.62 -23.59
C ASP A 357 9.58 -0.04 -23.13
N PRO A 358 8.60 0.13 -24.04
CA PRO A 358 7.30 0.74 -23.73
C PRO A 358 6.57 0.03 -22.58
N ASP A 359 6.71 -1.30 -22.42
CA ASP A 359 6.04 -2.03 -21.33
C ASP A 359 6.45 -1.52 -19.93
N PHE A 360 7.60 -0.84 -19.82
CA PHE A 360 8.13 -0.29 -18.56
C PHE A 360 8.03 1.24 -18.48
N MET A 361 7.40 1.91 -19.45
CA MET A 361 7.35 3.36 -19.55
C MET A 361 6.12 4.03 -18.92
N ILE A 362 5.21 3.26 -18.28
CA ILE A 362 3.98 3.77 -17.64
C ILE A 362 4.20 4.99 -16.70
N TYR A 363 5.39 5.12 -16.11
CA TYR A 363 5.76 6.22 -15.22
C TYR A 363 6.83 7.19 -15.78
N SER A 364 7.26 7.01 -17.04
CA SER A 364 8.40 7.71 -17.65
C SER A 364 8.02 8.90 -18.53
N GLY A 365 6.81 8.89 -19.09
CA GLY A 365 6.30 9.89 -20.05
C GLY A 365 5.29 10.90 -19.49
N GLY A 366 4.96 10.82 -18.21
CA GLY A 366 3.84 11.56 -17.62
C GLY A 366 2.48 10.90 -17.91
N PHE A 367 1.39 11.63 -17.63
CA PHE A 367 0.03 11.14 -17.89
C PHE A 367 -0.37 11.38 -19.36
N PHE A 368 -1.10 10.43 -19.96
CA PHE A 368 -1.76 10.66 -21.24
C PHE A 368 -2.67 11.89 -21.17
N ASN A 369 -2.63 12.73 -22.21
CA ASN A 369 -3.53 13.87 -22.33
C ASN A 369 -4.93 13.43 -22.79
N ASP A 370 -5.91 14.33 -22.72
CA ASP A 370 -7.30 14.01 -23.06
C ASP A 370 -7.51 13.63 -24.53
N SER A 371 -6.66 14.10 -25.45
CA SER A 371 -6.72 13.72 -26.86
C SER A 371 -6.27 12.28 -27.04
N ASP A 372 -5.13 11.91 -26.45
CA ASP A 372 -4.60 10.54 -26.52
C ASP A 372 -5.58 9.55 -25.88
N LYS A 373 -6.16 9.88 -24.72
CA LYS A 373 -7.19 9.05 -24.09
C LYS A 373 -8.43 8.84 -24.96
N LYS A 374 -8.80 9.81 -25.80
CA LYS A 374 -9.90 9.64 -26.76
C LYS A 374 -9.50 8.71 -27.91
N LEU A 375 -8.26 8.83 -28.41
CA LEU A 375 -7.74 7.96 -29.45
C LEU A 375 -7.59 6.52 -28.96
N MET A 376 -7.08 6.31 -27.74
CA MET A 376 -6.99 5.00 -27.10
C MET A 376 -8.34 4.28 -27.02
N LYS A 377 -9.44 5.00 -26.81
CA LYS A 377 -10.80 4.44 -26.77
C LYS A 377 -11.37 4.02 -28.13
N LEU A 378 -10.76 4.48 -29.23
CA LEU A 378 -11.17 4.10 -30.59
C LEU A 378 -10.48 2.83 -31.08
N VAL A 379 -9.33 2.51 -30.48
CA VAL A 379 -8.61 1.23 -30.63
C VAL A 379 -9.34 0.20 -29.80
#